data_AF-A0A7X9IQL6-F1
#
_entry.id   AF-A0A7X9IQL6-F1
#
_cell.length_a   1.000
_cell.length_b   1.000
_cell.length_c   1.000
_cell.angle_alpha   90.00
_cell.angle_beta   90.00
_cell.angle_gamma   90.00
#
_symmetry.space_group_name_H-M   'P 1'
#
loop_
_entity.id
_entity.type
_entity.pdbx_description
1 polymer ?
#
loop_
_entity_poly.entity_id
_entity_poly.type
_entity_poly.pdbx_seq_one_letter_code
_entity_poly.pdbx_strand_id
1 'polypeptide(L)'
;MNWCDAMVWCNAMTEWYNAKKGTSYECVYTYSGVVIRDSRETNSTACINANAKSTAKGFRLPTLNEWELAARYRNGTLWTYGDHASGDDSGACWDDGSILGGLGISTVFGNYAVYQASSSAEVKTKRANSIGLYDMSGNVWEFCFPLNKLDSNLCYIRGGGWNGIDEYLRIGSVYSHPRITPVQDIGFRLTRTH
;
A
#
# COMPACT_ATOMS: atom_id res chain seq x y z
N MET A 1 -13.92 4.27 3.73
CA MET A 1 -13.54 3.33 2.64
C MET A 1 -13.11 2.03 3.28
N ASN A 2 -13.31 0.89 2.63
CA ASN A 2 -12.78 -0.41 3.05
C ASN A 2 -12.04 -1.11 1.89
N TRP A 3 -11.63 -2.36 2.11
CA TRP A 3 -10.91 -3.16 1.11
C TRP A 3 -11.70 -3.40 -0.19
N CYS A 4 -13.02 -3.62 -0.10
CA CYS A 4 -13.90 -3.78 -1.26
C CYS A 4 -13.84 -2.57 -2.17
N ASP A 5 -13.97 -1.38 -1.58
CA ASP A 5 -13.98 -0.11 -2.31
C ASP A 5 -12.70 0.04 -3.14
N ALA A 6 -11.54 -0.25 -2.55
CA ALA A 6 -10.25 -0.14 -3.21
C ALA A 6 -10.15 -1.11 -4.41
N MET A 7 -10.55 -2.38 -4.24
CA MET A 7 -10.54 -3.35 -5.34
C MET A 7 -11.51 -2.99 -6.48
N VAL A 8 -12.74 -2.58 -6.13
CA VAL A 8 -13.74 -2.16 -7.12
C VAL A 8 -13.24 -0.94 -7.88
N TRP A 9 -12.60 0.00 -7.19
CA TRP A 9 -12.00 1.17 -7.82
C TRP A 9 -10.87 0.80 -8.79
N CYS A 10 -10.03 -0.20 -8.48
CA CYS A 10 -9.03 -0.70 -9.44
C CYS A 10 -9.65 -1.26 -10.74
N ASN A 11 -10.74 -2.03 -10.63
CA ASN A 11 -11.46 -2.52 -11.81
C ASN A 11 -12.10 -1.36 -12.59
N ALA A 12 -12.77 -0.43 -11.90
CA ALA A 12 -13.35 0.76 -12.52
C ALA A 12 -12.30 1.62 -13.24
N MET A 13 -11.11 1.80 -12.64
CA MET A 13 -9.99 2.50 -13.25
C MET A 13 -9.50 1.78 -14.52
N THR A 14 -9.48 0.44 -14.52
CA THR A 14 -9.13 -0.35 -15.71
C THR A 14 -10.13 -0.12 -16.85
N GLU A 15 -11.42 -0.19 -16.57
CA GLU A 15 -12.47 0.02 -17.57
C GLU A 15 -12.46 1.46 -18.10
N TRP A 16 -12.32 2.45 -17.21
CA TRP A 16 -12.18 3.86 -17.60
C TRP A 16 -10.95 4.08 -18.48
N TYR A 17 -9.81 3.49 -18.12
CA TYR A 17 -8.57 3.64 -18.89
C TYR A 17 -8.71 3.04 -20.28
N ASN A 18 -9.32 1.86 -20.41
CA ASN A 18 -9.66 1.26 -21.69
C ASN A 18 -10.53 2.20 -22.54
N ALA A 19 -11.60 2.75 -21.96
CA ALA A 19 -12.50 3.66 -22.67
C ALA A 19 -11.82 4.97 -23.09
N LYS A 20 -10.91 5.52 -22.28
CA LYS A 20 -10.25 6.81 -22.55
C LYS A 20 -8.98 6.71 -23.39
N LYS A 21 -8.30 5.56 -23.36
CA LYS A 21 -6.99 5.37 -24.02
C LYS A 21 -7.04 4.36 -25.15
N GLY A 22 -8.20 3.74 -25.43
CA GLY A 22 -8.35 2.75 -26.50
C GLY A 22 -7.60 1.45 -26.23
N THR A 23 -7.32 1.14 -24.95
CA THR A 23 -6.69 -0.12 -24.54
C THR A 23 -7.73 -1.21 -24.29
N SER A 24 -7.26 -2.45 -24.11
CA SER A 24 -8.11 -3.63 -23.87
C SER A 24 -7.62 -4.45 -22.69
N TYR A 25 -7.23 -3.79 -21.60
CA TYR A 25 -6.76 -4.47 -20.40
C TYR A 25 -7.88 -5.21 -19.69
N GLU A 26 -7.61 -6.43 -19.24
CA GLU A 26 -8.54 -7.18 -18.40
C GLU A 26 -8.56 -6.63 -16.97
N CYS A 27 -9.75 -6.60 -16.35
CA CYS A 27 -9.90 -6.33 -14.93
C CYS A 27 -9.26 -7.43 -14.08
N VAL A 28 -8.65 -7.05 -12.95
CA VAL A 28 -7.85 -7.96 -12.13
C VAL A 28 -8.74 -8.74 -11.15
N TYR A 29 -9.71 -8.09 -10.51
CA TYR A 29 -10.47 -8.70 -9.41
C TYR A 29 -11.78 -9.30 -9.89
N THR A 30 -11.89 -10.62 -9.74
CA THR A 30 -13.07 -11.40 -10.15
C THR A 30 -13.56 -12.32 -9.03
N TYR A 31 -14.84 -12.67 -9.06
CA TYR A 31 -15.41 -13.74 -8.24
C TYR A 31 -16.28 -14.63 -9.12
N SER A 32 -16.06 -15.94 -9.07
CA SER A 32 -16.72 -16.91 -9.96
C SER A 32 -16.64 -16.54 -11.45
N GLY A 33 -15.51 -15.99 -11.89
CA GLY A 33 -15.27 -15.55 -13.27
C GLY A 33 -15.87 -14.20 -13.66
N VAL A 34 -16.63 -13.55 -12.77
CA VAL A 34 -17.27 -12.27 -13.01
C VAL A 34 -16.44 -11.14 -12.40
N VAL A 35 -16.24 -10.05 -13.15
CA VAL A 35 -15.58 -8.83 -12.67
C VAL A 35 -16.39 -8.20 -11.54
N ILE A 36 -15.74 -7.94 -10.41
CA ILE A 36 -16.39 -7.32 -9.25
C ILE A 36 -16.53 -5.82 -9.50
N ARG A 37 -17.75 -5.30 -9.43
CA ARG A 37 -18.09 -3.88 -9.67
C ARG A 37 -18.89 -3.22 -8.53
N ASP A 38 -19.23 -3.98 -7.49
CA ASP A 38 -20.05 -3.52 -6.38
C ASP A 38 -19.30 -3.72 -5.06
N SER A 39 -19.07 -2.63 -4.33
CA SER A 39 -18.36 -2.63 -3.04
C SER A 39 -19.28 -2.61 -1.82
N ARG A 40 -20.61 -2.57 -2.01
CA ARG A 40 -21.58 -2.54 -0.91
C ARG A 40 -21.50 -3.81 -0.07
N GLU A 41 -21.86 -3.70 1.21
CA GLU A 41 -21.83 -4.82 2.16
C GLU A 41 -22.64 -6.04 1.69
N THR A 42 -23.72 -5.82 0.94
CA THR A 42 -24.53 -6.89 0.30
C THR A 42 -23.74 -7.75 -0.69
N ASN A 43 -22.61 -7.26 -1.20
CA ASN A 43 -21.69 -7.97 -2.09
C ASN A 43 -20.38 -8.41 -1.39
N SER A 44 -20.32 -8.34 -0.06
CA SER A 44 -19.12 -8.65 0.73
C SER A 44 -18.55 -10.04 0.46
N THR A 45 -19.38 -11.05 0.22
CA THR A 45 -18.94 -12.41 -0.14
C THR A 45 -18.05 -12.41 -1.38
N ALA A 46 -18.40 -11.68 -2.43
CA ALA A 46 -17.59 -11.57 -3.64
C ALA A 46 -16.26 -10.86 -3.37
N CYS A 47 -16.26 -9.79 -2.57
CA CYS A 47 -15.02 -9.10 -2.21
C CYS A 47 -14.07 -9.98 -1.39
N ILE A 48 -14.57 -10.62 -0.33
CA ILE A 48 -13.79 -11.46 0.58
C ILE A 48 -13.13 -12.60 -0.21
N ASN A 49 -13.90 -13.18 -1.13
CA ASN A 49 -13.47 -14.30 -1.95
C ASN A 49 -12.89 -13.88 -3.32
N ALA A 50 -12.60 -12.59 -3.53
CA ALA A 50 -12.06 -12.09 -4.78
C ALA A 50 -10.76 -12.81 -5.16
N ASN A 51 -10.67 -13.20 -6.42
CA ASN A 51 -9.46 -13.73 -7.04
C ASN A 51 -8.81 -12.64 -7.88
N ALA A 52 -7.52 -12.41 -7.67
CA ALA A 52 -6.72 -11.56 -8.54
C ALA A 52 -6.20 -12.42 -9.71
N LYS A 53 -6.67 -12.13 -10.93
CA LYS A 53 -6.20 -12.82 -12.14
C LYS A 53 -4.76 -12.40 -12.41
N SER A 54 -3.80 -13.31 -12.18
CA SER A 54 -2.36 -13.04 -12.30
C SER A 54 -1.91 -12.63 -13.70
N THR A 55 -2.67 -13.03 -14.74
CA THR A 55 -2.39 -12.69 -16.14
C THR A 55 -3.02 -11.36 -16.58
N ALA A 56 -3.96 -10.79 -15.81
CA ALA A 56 -4.58 -9.53 -16.13
C ALA A 56 -3.58 -8.37 -16.00
N LYS A 57 -3.66 -7.43 -16.95
CA LYS A 57 -2.77 -6.25 -17.04
C LYS A 57 -3.45 -4.95 -16.57
N GLY A 58 -4.67 -5.04 -16.05
CA GLY A 58 -5.39 -3.92 -15.45
C GLY A 58 -4.73 -3.38 -14.18
N PHE A 59 -5.33 -2.31 -13.65
CA PHE A 59 -4.92 -1.73 -12.38
C PHE A 59 -5.33 -2.63 -11.22
N ARG A 60 -4.51 -2.60 -10.17
CA ARG A 60 -4.68 -3.37 -8.94
C ARG A 60 -3.97 -2.70 -7.77
N LEU A 61 -4.24 -3.20 -6.59
CA LEU A 61 -3.41 -2.97 -5.41
C LEU A 61 -2.04 -3.64 -5.58
N PRO A 62 -0.96 -3.05 -5.02
CA PRO A 62 0.33 -3.71 -4.95
C PRO A 62 0.24 -4.98 -4.10
N THR A 63 1.05 -5.97 -4.42
CA THR A 63 1.35 -7.04 -3.47
C THR A 63 2.23 -6.51 -2.34
N LEU A 64 2.30 -7.22 -1.20
CA LEU A 64 3.21 -6.87 -0.10
C LEU A 64 4.66 -6.69 -0.56
N ASN A 65 5.11 -7.56 -1.46
CA ASN A 65 6.49 -7.55 -1.96
C ASN A 65 6.72 -6.40 -2.92
N GLU A 66 5.78 -6.11 -3.83
CA GLU A 66 5.90 -4.96 -4.74
C GLU A 66 5.91 -3.64 -3.96
N TRP A 67 5.07 -3.54 -2.93
CA TRP A 67 5.01 -2.36 -2.07
C TRP A 67 6.35 -2.13 -1.36
N GLU A 68 6.91 -3.18 -0.73
CA GLU A 68 8.19 -3.07 -0.02
C GLU A 68 9.35 -2.80 -0.98
N LEU A 69 9.39 -3.48 -2.12
CA LEU A 69 10.39 -3.26 -3.15
C LEU A 69 10.40 -1.79 -3.56
N ALA A 70 9.23 -1.21 -3.83
CA ALA A 70 9.07 0.18 -4.20
C ALA A 70 9.45 1.15 -3.06
N ALA A 71 9.19 0.77 -1.81
CA ALA A 71 9.54 1.57 -0.64
C ALA A 71 11.05 1.59 -0.36
N ARG A 72 11.75 0.49 -0.69
CA ARG A 72 13.16 0.26 -0.35
C ARG A 72 14.14 0.55 -1.48
N TYR A 73 13.69 0.52 -2.74
CA TYR A 73 14.59 0.61 -3.89
C TYR A 73 15.32 1.95 -3.94
N ARG A 74 16.64 1.91 -4.16
CA ARG A 74 17.47 3.11 -4.39
C ARG A 74 18.05 3.15 -5.80
N ASN A 75 18.91 2.20 -6.14
CA ASN A 75 19.64 2.19 -7.40
C ASN A 75 19.97 0.76 -7.92
N GLY A 76 19.31 -0.26 -7.39
CA GLY A 76 19.51 -1.66 -7.77
C GLY A 76 20.62 -2.40 -7.00
N THR A 77 21.56 -1.68 -6.36
CA THR A 77 22.58 -2.28 -5.48
C THR A 77 22.35 -1.92 -4.02
N LEU A 78 21.90 -0.69 -3.76
CA LEU A 78 21.53 -0.20 -2.45
C LEU A 78 20.02 -0.26 -2.23
N TRP A 79 19.65 -0.58 -1.00
CA TRP A 79 18.28 -0.68 -0.54
C TRP A 79 18.18 0.00 0.83
N THR A 80 17.11 0.77 1.05
CA THR A 80 16.79 1.33 2.36
C THR A 80 16.42 0.18 3.32
N TYR A 81 16.87 0.21 4.58
CA TYR A 81 16.58 -0.86 5.54
C TYR A 81 15.11 -0.85 5.99
N GLY A 82 14.60 -2.00 6.46
CA GLY A 82 13.18 -2.16 6.78
C GLY A 82 12.72 -1.36 7.99
N ASP A 83 13.62 -1.03 8.90
CA ASP A 83 13.41 -0.23 10.11
C ASP A 83 13.51 1.29 9.86
N HIS A 84 13.70 1.70 8.60
CA HIS A 84 13.72 3.12 8.20
C HIS A 84 12.37 3.57 7.64
N ALA A 85 12.18 4.88 7.57
CA ALA A 85 11.16 5.49 6.71
C ALA A 85 11.62 5.46 5.24
N SER A 86 10.69 5.35 4.29
CA SER A 86 11.03 5.28 2.86
C SER A 86 11.74 6.56 2.40
N GLY A 87 12.93 6.40 1.82
CA GLY A 87 13.77 7.52 1.35
C GLY A 87 14.74 8.09 2.39
N ASP A 88 14.62 7.68 3.66
CA ASP A 88 15.60 8.02 4.69
C ASP A 88 16.68 6.95 4.79
N ASP A 89 17.86 7.24 4.26
CA ASP A 89 19.00 6.33 4.30
C ASP A 89 19.94 6.60 5.49
N SER A 90 19.60 7.55 6.37
CA SER A 90 20.50 8.01 7.45
C SER A 90 20.41 7.18 8.74
N GLY A 91 19.29 6.48 8.96
CA GLY A 91 19.11 5.64 10.15
C GLY A 91 17.66 5.18 10.34
N ALA A 92 17.45 4.34 11.36
CA ALA A 92 16.15 3.80 11.69
C ALA A 92 15.19 4.89 12.18
N CYS A 93 13.90 4.71 11.92
CA CYS A 93 12.85 5.60 12.46
C CYS A 93 12.35 5.16 13.84
N TRP A 94 12.74 3.97 14.32
CA TRP A 94 12.35 3.43 15.61
C TRP A 94 13.43 2.49 16.15
N ASP A 95 13.67 2.51 17.45
CA ASP A 95 14.60 1.60 18.13
C ASP A 95 13.84 0.43 18.77
N ASP A 96 13.95 -0.76 18.17
CA ASP A 96 13.44 -2.00 18.76
C ASP A 96 14.53 -2.80 19.52
N GLY A 97 15.69 -2.19 19.76
CA GLY A 97 16.86 -2.82 20.34
C GLY A 97 17.75 -3.52 19.30
N SER A 98 17.40 -3.47 18.00
CA SER A 98 18.12 -4.17 16.92
C SER A 98 18.23 -3.38 15.61
N ILE A 99 18.68 -2.12 15.69
CA ILE A 99 18.86 -1.24 14.52
C ILE A 99 19.72 -1.91 13.43
N LEU A 100 19.20 -1.90 12.20
CA LEU A 100 19.82 -2.53 11.04
C LEU A 100 20.94 -1.66 10.44
N GLY A 101 21.85 -2.31 9.71
CA GLY A 101 22.92 -1.63 8.97
C GLY A 101 24.02 -1.02 9.83
N GLY A 102 24.00 -1.21 11.15
CA GLY A 102 24.95 -0.58 12.08
C GLY A 102 24.80 0.95 12.15
N LEU A 103 23.65 1.47 11.74
CA LEU A 103 23.31 2.88 11.83
C LEU A 103 22.72 3.20 13.22
N GLY A 104 22.43 4.48 13.47
CA GLY A 104 21.69 4.93 14.64
C GLY A 104 20.25 5.28 14.30
N ILE A 105 19.57 5.90 15.26
CA ILE A 105 18.25 6.51 15.03
C ILE A 105 18.40 7.75 14.16
N SER A 106 17.62 7.81 13.10
CA SER A 106 17.54 8.98 12.24
C SER A 106 16.92 10.16 12.99
N THR A 107 17.45 11.35 12.73
CA THR A 107 16.88 12.62 13.20
C THR A 107 16.08 13.33 12.11
N VAL A 108 15.97 12.73 10.91
CA VAL A 108 15.40 13.37 9.72
C VAL A 108 14.24 12.59 9.09
N PHE A 109 13.84 11.43 9.63
CA PHE A 109 12.76 10.62 9.07
C PHE A 109 11.43 11.38 8.96
N GLY A 110 11.17 12.35 9.84
CA GLY A 110 10.00 13.23 9.77
C GLY A 110 9.94 14.14 8.53
N ASN A 111 11.02 14.24 7.75
CA ASN A 111 11.02 14.89 6.44
C ASN A 111 10.37 14.04 5.34
N TYR A 112 10.18 12.74 5.59
CA TYR A 112 9.66 11.76 4.63
C TYR A 112 8.25 11.28 4.97
N ALA A 113 7.77 11.55 6.19
CA ALA A 113 6.51 11.01 6.70
C ALA A 113 5.61 12.07 7.35
N VAL A 114 4.31 11.81 7.29
CA VAL A 114 3.27 12.49 8.09
C VAL A 114 2.81 11.51 9.16
N TYR A 115 3.02 11.82 10.43
CA TYR A 115 2.76 10.94 11.57
C TYR A 115 2.57 11.80 12.83
N GLN A 116 1.98 11.23 13.89
CA GLN A 116 1.60 11.96 15.11
C GLN A 116 0.89 13.31 14.82
N ALA A 117 0.10 13.34 13.76
CA ALA A 117 -0.68 14.48 13.31
C ALA A 117 -2.17 14.31 13.70
N SER A 118 -2.96 15.36 13.51
CA SER A 118 -4.41 15.35 13.74
C SER A 118 -5.24 14.93 12.52
N SER A 119 -4.63 14.89 11.34
CA SER A 119 -5.27 14.51 10.08
C SER A 119 -4.24 14.07 9.05
N SER A 120 -4.70 13.47 7.95
CA SER A 120 -3.89 13.33 6.74
C SER A 120 -3.48 14.70 6.19
N ALA A 121 -2.44 14.68 5.35
CA ALA A 121 -1.98 15.84 4.60
C ALA A 121 -2.25 15.64 3.10
N GLU A 122 -2.18 16.74 2.34
CA GLU A 122 -2.07 16.64 0.89
C GLU A 122 -0.89 15.74 0.50
N VAL A 123 -1.08 14.92 -0.53
CA VAL A 123 -0.03 14.02 -1.02
C VAL A 123 1.17 14.82 -1.50
N LYS A 124 2.37 14.24 -1.36
CA LYS A 124 3.65 14.88 -1.77
C LYS A 124 4.02 16.16 -1.03
N THR A 125 3.57 16.29 0.23
CA THR A 125 3.99 17.37 1.14
C THR A 125 5.33 17.10 1.80
N LYS A 126 5.76 15.83 1.81
CA LYS A 126 7.05 15.36 2.34
C LYS A 126 8.02 14.98 1.21
N ARG A 127 9.26 14.64 1.55
CA ARG A 127 10.26 14.21 0.57
C ARG A 127 9.92 12.83 0.00
N ALA A 128 10.20 12.64 -1.28
CA ALA A 128 10.10 11.33 -1.92
C ALA A 128 11.30 10.43 -1.61
N ASN A 129 11.12 9.13 -1.85
CA ASN A 129 12.21 8.17 -1.93
C ASN A 129 12.99 8.28 -3.27
N SER A 130 14.00 7.42 -3.44
CA SER A 130 14.94 7.48 -4.57
C SER A 130 14.31 7.30 -5.96
N ILE A 131 13.08 6.76 -6.06
CA ILE A 131 12.35 6.59 -7.33
C ILE A 131 11.18 7.58 -7.47
N GLY A 132 11.13 8.61 -6.63
CA GLY A 132 10.12 9.65 -6.71
C GLY A 132 8.75 9.23 -6.16
N LEU A 133 8.68 8.17 -5.35
CA LEU A 133 7.46 7.82 -4.62
C LEU A 133 7.41 8.60 -3.31
N TYR A 134 6.24 9.17 -3.06
CA TYR A 134 5.92 9.94 -1.86
C TYR A 134 5.01 9.10 -0.96
N ASP A 135 4.96 9.49 0.31
CA ASP A 135 3.97 8.99 1.28
C ASP A 135 4.00 7.44 1.40
N MET A 136 5.17 6.83 1.21
CA MET A 136 5.39 5.40 1.47
C MET A 136 5.54 5.12 2.97
N SER A 137 5.83 6.14 3.77
CA SER A 137 5.81 6.10 5.23
C SER A 137 4.90 7.23 5.74
N GLY A 138 3.91 6.90 6.57
CA GLY A 138 2.94 7.83 7.13
C GLY A 138 1.86 8.28 6.14
N ASN A 139 1.21 9.39 6.49
CA ASN A 139 0.00 9.93 5.86
C ASN A 139 -1.18 8.98 5.99
N VAL A 140 -1.25 7.88 5.24
CA VAL A 140 -2.27 6.84 5.42
C VAL A 140 -1.64 5.47 5.26
N TRP A 141 -2.15 4.50 6.02
CA TRP A 141 -1.85 3.10 5.74
C TRP A 141 -2.31 2.74 4.33
N GLU A 142 -1.67 1.76 3.71
CA GLU A 142 -2.00 1.38 2.33
C GLU A 142 -2.34 -0.10 2.20
N PHE A 143 -3.52 -0.36 1.64
CA PHE A 143 -3.99 -1.69 1.30
C PHE A 143 -3.05 -2.41 0.31
N CYS A 144 -2.60 -3.61 0.69
CA CYS A 144 -1.77 -4.50 -0.12
C CYS A 144 -2.48 -5.84 -0.38
N PHE A 145 -2.47 -6.30 -1.63
CA PHE A 145 -3.09 -7.57 -2.01
C PHE A 145 -2.25 -8.75 -1.51
N PRO A 146 -2.84 -9.68 -0.75
CA PRO A 146 -2.11 -10.84 -0.24
C PRO A 146 -1.75 -11.79 -1.39
N LEU A 147 -0.51 -12.31 -1.37
CA LEU A 147 -0.13 -13.45 -2.22
C LEU A 147 -0.77 -14.75 -1.71
N ASN A 148 -0.96 -14.88 -0.39
CA ASN A 148 -1.60 -16.01 0.26
C ASN A 148 -2.71 -15.53 1.21
N LYS A 149 -3.92 -16.08 1.09
CA LYS A 149 -5.02 -15.81 2.02
C LYS A 149 -4.87 -16.71 3.25
N LEU A 150 -4.06 -16.29 4.23
CA LEU A 150 -3.96 -17.01 5.51
C LEU A 150 -5.26 -16.85 6.34
N ASP A 151 -5.88 -15.68 6.25
CA ASP A 151 -7.23 -15.41 6.75
C ASP A 151 -8.02 -14.69 5.64
N SER A 152 -9.19 -15.22 5.29
CA SER A 152 -10.05 -14.64 4.26
C SER A 152 -10.67 -13.31 4.70
N ASN A 153 -10.81 -13.06 6.00
CA ASN A 153 -11.44 -11.85 6.54
C ASN A 153 -10.48 -10.67 6.71
N LEU A 154 -9.17 -10.91 6.67
CA LEU A 154 -8.15 -9.88 6.86
C LEU A 154 -7.50 -9.49 5.54
N CYS A 155 -7.23 -8.19 5.38
CA CYS A 155 -6.31 -7.66 4.39
C CYS A 155 -5.01 -7.23 5.06
N TYR A 156 -3.96 -6.99 4.26
CA TYR A 156 -2.71 -6.45 4.76
C TYR A 156 -2.57 -4.98 4.43
N ILE A 157 -1.92 -4.25 5.32
CA ILE A 157 -1.65 -2.82 5.20
C ILE A 157 -0.19 -2.52 5.51
N ARG A 158 0.31 -1.42 4.94
CA ARG A 158 1.71 -0.99 5.01
C ARG A 158 1.83 0.52 5.20
N GLY A 159 2.99 0.97 5.65
CA GLY A 159 3.40 2.39 5.58
C GLY A 159 3.10 3.25 6.81
N GLY A 160 2.10 2.92 7.63
CA GLY A 160 1.72 3.76 8.76
C GLY A 160 0.76 4.89 8.38
N GLY A 161 0.03 5.41 9.36
CA GLY A 161 -0.94 6.50 9.19
C GLY A 161 -0.53 7.80 9.87
N TRP A 162 -1.21 8.89 9.53
CA TRP A 162 -1.01 10.22 10.12
C TRP A 162 -1.17 10.24 11.65
N ASN A 163 -2.02 9.39 12.20
CA ASN A 163 -2.27 9.20 13.64
C ASN A 163 -1.30 8.21 14.30
N GLY A 164 -0.38 7.61 13.54
CA GLY A 164 0.55 6.59 14.00
C GLY A 164 1.78 7.17 14.71
N ILE A 165 2.49 6.29 15.40
CA ILE A 165 3.80 6.56 15.98
C ILE A 165 4.92 6.26 14.97
N ASP A 166 6.13 6.65 15.34
CA ASP A 166 7.37 6.40 14.60
C ASP A 166 7.63 4.92 14.28
N GLU A 167 7.32 4.00 15.21
CA GLU A 167 7.38 2.54 14.97
C GLU A 167 6.66 2.10 13.69
N TYR A 168 5.53 2.74 13.36
CA TYR A 168 4.67 2.36 12.25
C TYR A 168 5.19 2.86 10.90
N LEU A 169 6.20 3.72 10.88
CA LEU A 169 6.80 4.27 9.66
C LEU A 169 7.79 3.31 8.98
N ARG A 170 8.20 2.27 9.69
CA ARG A 170 9.12 1.22 9.23
C ARG A 170 8.57 0.55 7.97
N ILE A 171 9.30 0.67 6.86
CA ILE A 171 8.91 0.09 5.57
C ILE A 171 8.94 -1.45 5.53
N GLY A 172 9.55 -2.09 6.53
CA GLY A 172 9.54 -3.53 6.74
C GLY A 172 8.33 -4.06 7.52
N SER A 173 7.56 -3.18 8.17
CA SER A 173 6.43 -3.61 9.01
C SER A 173 5.19 -3.96 8.19
N VAL A 174 4.54 -5.06 8.54
CA VAL A 174 3.29 -5.54 7.93
C VAL A 174 2.22 -5.64 9.01
N TYR A 175 1.07 -5.02 8.78
CA TYR A 175 -0.10 -5.14 9.67
C TYR A 175 -1.29 -5.70 8.91
N SER A 176 -2.34 -6.08 9.64
CA SER A 176 -3.59 -6.58 9.08
C SER A 176 -4.78 -5.75 9.53
N HIS A 177 -5.83 -5.73 8.71
CA HIS A 177 -7.09 -5.04 9.00
C HIS A 177 -8.29 -5.85 8.46
N PRO A 178 -9.46 -5.85 9.11
CA PRO A 178 -10.64 -6.50 8.57
C PRO A 178 -11.06 -5.91 7.21
N ARG A 179 -11.31 -6.77 6.21
CA ARG A 179 -11.58 -6.33 4.83
C ARG A 179 -12.80 -5.41 4.70
N ILE A 180 -13.88 -5.73 5.40
CA ILE A 180 -15.17 -5.05 5.24
C ILE A 180 -15.36 -3.87 6.19
N THR A 181 -14.46 -3.65 7.14
CA THR A 181 -14.57 -2.56 8.12
C THR A 181 -14.09 -1.24 7.51
N PRO A 182 -14.97 -0.23 7.37
CA PRO A 182 -14.58 1.08 6.92
C PRO A 182 -13.64 1.75 7.92
N VAL A 183 -12.72 2.54 7.39
CA VAL A 183 -11.68 3.20 8.17
C VAL A 183 -11.26 4.52 7.51
N GLN A 184 -10.68 5.43 8.29
CA GLN A 184 -10.37 6.81 7.87
C GLN A 184 -8.87 7.10 7.65
N ASP A 185 -8.00 6.24 8.16
CA ASP A 185 -6.53 6.37 8.09
C ASP A 185 -5.89 5.29 7.20
N ILE A 186 -6.70 4.53 6.45
CA ILE A 186 -6.23 3.56 5.46
C ILE A 186 -6.74 3.96 4.07
N GLY A 187 -5.80 4.16 3.15
CA GLY A 187 -6.00 4.36 1.73
C GLY A 187 -5.34 3.25 0.91
N PHE A 188 -4.94 3.60 -0.31
CA PHE A 188 -4.28 2.66 -1.21
C PHE A 188 -3.53 3.39 -2.32
N ARG A 189 -2.63 2.67 -2.99
CA ARG A 189 -2.02 3.08 -4.26
C ARG A 189 -2.25 2.03 -5.34
N LEU A 190 -2.09 2.45 -6.59
CA LEU A 190 -2.25 1.58 -7.74
C LEU A 190 -0.92 1.03 -8.25
N THR A 191 -0.96 -0.20 -8.73
CA THR A 191 0.03 -0.78 -9.63
C THR A 191 -0.67 -1.42 -10.83
N ARG A 192 0.10 -1.72 -11.88
CA ARG A 192 -0.33 -2.57 -12.99
C ARG A 192 0.87 -3.35 -13.52
N THR A 193 0.60 -4.51 -14.09
CA THR A 193 1.63 -5.29 -14.76
C THR A 193 1.82 -4.77 -16.19
N HIS A 194 3.08 -4.63 -16.64
CA HIS A 194 3.41 -4.26 -18.01
C HIS A 194 3.24 -5.44 -18.98
#